data_AF-A0A5M4D659-F1
#
_entry.id   AF-A0A5M4D659-F1
#
_cell.length_a   1.000
_cell.length_b   1.000
_cell.length_c   1.000
_cell.angle_alpha   90.00
_cell.angle_beta   90.00
_cell.angle_gamma   90.00
#
_symmetry.space_group_name_H-M   'P 1'
#
loop_
_entity.id
_entity.type
_entity.pdbx_description
1 polymer ?
#
loop_
_entity_poly.entity_id
_entity_poly.type
_entity_poly.pdbx_seq_one_letter_code
_entity_poly.pdbx_strand_id
1 'polypeptide(L)'
;MAILAVVVMVAVIHLTVIGSVTRGKSSADMASLRIETMRALYAADSGVIVWLREDAAGQTPESGDELTMESQRAIFVESPEAGESGTLTVEGQSGRARRRVSVELE
;
A
#
# COMPACT_ATOMS: atom_id res chain seq x y z
N MET A 1 -27.15 6.02 -48.34
CA MET A 1 -25.68 6.13 -48.17
C MET A 1 -25.28 7.14 -47.10
N ALA A 2 -25.75 8.39 -47.14
CA ALA A 2 -25.40 9.41 -46.13
C ALA A 2 -25.71 9.00 -44.68
N ILE A 3 -26.89 8.43 -44.41
CA ILE A 3 -27.28 7.96 -43.06
C ILE A 3 -26.34 6.85 -42.57
N LEU A 4 -25.98 5.90 -43.45
CA LEU A 4 -25.08 4.80 -43.11
C LEU A 4 -23.69 5.34 -42.73
N ALA A 5 -23.18 6.34 -43.46
CA ALA A 5 -21.92 6.99 -43.15
C ALA A 5 -21.93 7.69 -41.78
N VAL A 6 -23.03 8.36 -41.43
CA VAL A 6 -23.20 8.98 -40.11
C VAL A 6 -23.22 7.94 -38.99
N VAL A 7 -23.96 6.84 -39.17
CA VAL A 7 -24.00 5.75 -38.17
C VAL A 7 -22.62 5.13 -37.97
N VAL A 8 -21.88 4.88 -39.05
CA VAL A 8 -20.51 4.35 -38.97
C VAL A 8 -19.59 5.35 -38.27
N MET A 9 -19.68 6.64 -38.59
CA MET A 9 -18.87 7.68 -37.95
C MET A 9 -19.15 7.75 -36.44
N VAL A 10 -20.43 7.73 -36.05
CA VAL A 10 -20.83 7.71 -34.63
C VAL A 10 -20.33 6.45 -33.93
N ALA A 11 -20.41 5.28 -34.57
CA ALA A 11 -19.88 4.03 -34.02
C ALA A 11 -18.36 4.09 -33.80
N VAL A 12 -17.61 4.64 -34.75
CA VAL A 12 -16.15 4.82 -34.61
C VAL A 12 -15.82 5.75 -33.45
N ILE A 13 -16.52 6.88 -33.32
CA ILE A 13 -16.33 7.82 -32.20
C ILE A 13 -16.56 7.13 -30.86
N HIS A 14 -17.64 6.36 -30.73
CA HIS A 14 -17.93 5.63 -29.49
C HIS A 14 -16.83 4.61 -29.17
N LEU A 15 -16.36 3.84 -30.16
CA LEU A 15 -15.26 2.91 -29.99
C LEU A 15 -13.97 3.61 -29.56
N THR A 16 -13.65 4.76 -30.15
CA THR A 16 -12.48 5.56 -29.78
C THR A 16 -12.58 6.09 -28.35
N VAL A 17 -13.75 6.59 -27.94
CA VAL A 17 -13.97 7.08 -26.56
C VAL A 17 -13.83 5.94 -25.55
N ILE A 18 -14.46 4.80 -25.79
CA ILE A 18 -14.35 3.61 -24.92
C ILE A 18 -12.89 3.16 -24.83
N GLY A 19 -12.18 3.09 -25.96
CA GLY A 19 -10.77 2.71 -26.01
C GLY A 19 -9.85 3.68 -25.26
N SER A 20 -10.13 4.99 -25.31
CA SER A 20 -9.36 6.02 -24.61
C SER A 20 -9.56 5.93 -23.08
N VAL A 21 -10.81 5.83 -22.62
CA VAL A 21 -11.15 5.77 -21.20
C VAL A 21 -10.62 4.49 -20.54
N THR A 22 -10.76 3.34 -21.22
CA THR A 22 -10.28 2.05 -20.69
C THR A 22 -8.76 2.03 -20.53
N ARG A 23 -8.01 2.57 -21.49
CA ARG A 23 -6.55 2.70 -21.39
C ARG A 23 -6.13 3.69 -20.28
N GLY A 24 -6.83 4.80 -20.14
CA GLY A 24 -6.58 5.78 -19.08
C GLY A 24 -6.76 5.20 -17.67
N LYS A 25 -7.80 4.39 -17.47
CA LYS A 25 -8.08 3.72 -16.18
C LYS A 25 -6.95 2.78 -15.77
N SER A 26 -6.43 1.97 -16.69
CA SER A 26 -5.33 1.03 -16.39
C SER A 26 -4.07 1.75 -15.92
N SER A 27 -3.73 2.91 -16.50
CA SER A 27 -2.56 3.69 -16.08
C SER A 27 -2.77 4.37 -14.74
N ALA A 28 -3.97 4.91 -14.48
CA ALA A 28 -4.31 5.51 -13.19
C ALA A 28 -4.30 4.47 -12.06
N ASP A 29 -4.84 3.27 -12.30
CA ASP A 29 -4.84 2.18 -11.34
C ASP A 29 -3.41 1.74 -10.98
N MET A 30 -2.51 1.66 -11.98
CA MET A 30 -1.09 1.35 -11.75
C MET A 30 -0.38 2.46 -10.96
N ALA A 31 -0.65 3.73 -11.24
CA ALA A 31 -0.10 4.84 -10.47
C ALA A 31 -0.58 4.82 -9.01
N SER A 32 -1.87 4.57 -8.78
CA SER A 32 -2.44 4.41 -7.43
C SER A 32 -1.75 3.29 -6.66
N LEU A 33 -1.58 2.13 -7.30
CA LEU A 33 -0.94 0.98 -6.66
C LEU A 33 0.51 1.26 -6.26
N ARG A 34 1.25 2.03 -7.05
CA ARG A 34 2.63 2.45 -6.71
C ARG A 34 2.64 3.36 -5.48
N ILE A 35 1.72 4.31 -5.41
CA ILE A 35 1.57 5.20 -4.25
C ILE A 35 1.20 4.39 -3.01
N GLU A 36 0.19 3.52 -3.11
CA GLU A 36 -0.24 2.62 -2.03
C GLU A 36 0.91 1.72 -1.56
N THR A 37 1.71 1.20 -2.49
CA THR A 37 2.89 0.38 -2.18
C THR A 37 3.95 1.14 -1.40
N MET A 38 4.27 2.36 -1.81
CA MET A 38 5.26 3.21 -1.13
C MET A 38 4.77 3.59 0.27
N ARG A 39 3.49 3.93 0.41
CA ARG A 39 2.86 4.19 1.71
C ARG A 39 2.87 2.97 2.62
N ALA A 40 2.51 1.80 2.09
CA ALA A 40 2.57 0.55 2.85
C ALA A 40 4.00 0.25 3.34
N LEU A 41 5.02 0.50 2.51
CA LEU A 41 6.41 0.37 2.95
C LEU A 41 6.79 1.39 4.03
N TYR A 42 6.44 2.66 3.84
CA TYR A 42 6.70 3.72 4.81
C TYR A 42 5.99 3.47 6.15
N ALA A 43 4.78 2.90 6.12
CA ALA A 43 4.08 2.50 7.33
C ALA A 43 4.83 1.38 8.07
N ALA A 44 5.32 0.36 7.36
CA ALA A 44 6.11 -0.72 7.96
C ALA A 44 7.39 -0.18 8.61
N ASP A 45 8.12 0.67 7.87
CA ASP A 45 9.37 1.29 8.33
C ASP A 45 9.15 2.22 9.54
N SER A 46 8.08 3.02 9.51
CA SER A 46 7.68 3.86 10.64
C SER A 46 7.32 3.01 11.87
N GLY A 47 6.68 1.87 11.68
CA GLY A 47 6.38 0.92 12.76
C GLY A 47 7.65 0.37 13.40
N VAL A 48 8.68 0.04 12.61
CA VAL A 48 10.01 -0.36 13.12
C VAL A 48 10.65 0.76 13.94
N ILE A 49 10.61 2.00 13.45
CA ILE A 49 11.17 3.15 14.16
C ILE A 49 10.45 3.39 15.50
N VAL A 50 9.13 3.25 15.52
CA VAL A 50 8.33 3.35 16.75
C VAL A 50 8.72 2.24 17.72
N TRP A 51 8.81 0.99 17.25
CA TRP A 51 9.23 -0.14 18.08
C TRP A 51 10.60 0.12 18.73
N LEU A 52 11.61 0.53 17.95
CA LEU A 52 12.96 0.81 18.46
C LEU A 52 12.98 1.94 19.51
N ARG A 53 12.10 2.94 19.34
CA ARG A 53 11.98 4.03 20.30
C ARG A 53 11.33 3.58 21.60
N GLU A 54 10.31 2.75 21.50
CA GLU A 54 9.58 2.21 22.65
C GLU A 54 10.38 1.12 23.39
N ASP A 55 11.23 0.38 22.69
CA ASP A 55 12.22 -0.54 23.28
C ASP A 55 13.17 0.22 24.23
N ALA A 56 13.69 1.38 23.79
CA ALA A 56 14.49 2.25 24.65
C ALA A 56 13.72 2.79 25.88
N ALA A 57 12.38 2.77 25.85
CA ALA A 57 11.50 3.13 26.96
C ALA A 57 11.02 1.91 27.79
N GLY A 58 11.37 0.68 27.37
CA GLY A 58 10.98 -0.58 28.01
C GLY A 58 9.54 -0.99 27.75
N GLN A 59 8.89 -0.51 26.68
CA GLN A 59 7.46 -0.74 26.40
C GLN A 59 7.22 -1.08 24.92
N THR A 60 7.68 -2.23 24.43
CA THR A 60 7.50 -2.60 23.03
C THR A 60 6.04 -2.97 22.70
N PRO A 61 5.55 -2.62 21.49
CA PRO A 61 4.27 -3.14 20.98
C PRO A 61 4.27 -4.67 20.97
N GLU A 62 3.14 -5.29 21.30
CA GLU A 62 3.02 -6.74 21.28
C GLU A 62 2.74 -7.26 19.86
N SER A 63 3.00 -8.55 19.64
CA SER A 63 2.61 -9.20 18.39
C SER A 63 1.09 -9.18 18.24
N GLY A 64 0.60 -8.58 17.16
CA GLY A 64 -0.82 -8.34 16.88
C GLY A 64 -1.23 -6.87 17.00
N ASP A 65 -0.40 -6.03 17.62
CA ASP A 65 -0.71 -4.61 17.77
C ASP A 65 -0.71 -3.89 16.42
N GLU A 66 -1.51 -2.83 16.33
CA GLU A 66 -1.63 -2.00 15.15
C GLU A 66 -1.36 -0.53 15.47
N LEU A 67 -0.43 0.08 14.72
CA LEU A 67 -0.24 1.52 14.68
C LEU A 67 -0.99 2.10 13.47
N THR A 68 -2.01 2.90 13.71
CA THR A 68 -2.78 3.55 12.64
C THR A 68 -2.27 4.97 12.38
N MET A 69 -2.01 5.29 11.11
CA MET A 69 -1.53 6.59 10.64
C MET A 69 -2.42 7.07 9.49
N GLU A 70 -3.45 7.87 9.79
CA GLU A 70 -4.39 8.37 8.77
C GLU A 70 -5.00 7.28 7.86
N SER A 71 -4.40 7.05 6.68
CA SER A 71 -4.84 6.12 5.64
C SER A 71 -3.97 4.86 5.50
N GLN A 72 -2.99 4.70 6.39
CA GLN A 72 -2.08 3.55 6.43
C GLN A 72 -2.01 2.98 7.85
N ARG A 73 -1.59 1.73 7.98
CA ARG A 73 -1.39 1.07 9.26
C ARG A 73 -0.13 0.23 9.25
N ALA A 74 0.53 0.11 10.39
CA ALA A 74 1.61 -0.82 10.63
C ALA A 74 1.12 -1.87 11.63
N ILE A 75 1.31 -3.14 11.31
CA ILE A 75 0.86 -4.28 12.11
C ILE A 75 2.11 -4.99 12.59
N PHE A 76 2.28 -5.13 13.90
CA PHE A 76 3.39 -5.87 14.49
C PHE A 76 3.07 -7.36 14.39
N VAL A 77 3.66 -8.07 13.43
CA VAL A 77 3.37 -9.49 13.20
C VAL A 77 4.18 -10.36 14.15
N GLU A 78 5.43 -9.98 14.35
CA GLU A 78 6.35 -10.61 15.28
C GLU A 78 7.09 -9.48 15.97
N SER A 79 7.09 -9.49 17.30
CA SER A 79 7.60 -8.41 18.12
C SER A 79 8.20 -9.01 19.38
N PRO A 80 9.54 -9.02 19.53
CA PRO A 80 10.20 -9.44 20.75
C PRO A 80 9.82 -8.53 21.94
N GLU A 81 9.97 -9.05 23.16
CA GLU A 81 9.84 -8.22 24.36
C GLU A 81 10.99 -7.21 24.43
N ALA A 82 10.78 -6.13 25.19
CA ALA A 82 11.77 -5.06 25.31
C ALA A 82 13.11 -5.59 25.85
N GLY A 83 14.20 -5.30 25.14
CA GLY A 83 15.54 -5.78 25.46
C GLY A 83 15.82 -7.26 25.13
N GLU A 84 14.89 -7.97 24.47
CA GLU A 84 15.14 -9.31 23.95
C GLU A 84 15.65 -9.27 22.50
N SER A 85 16.65 -10.11 22.22
CA SER A 85 17.07 -10.38 20.84
C SER A 85 16.02 -11.22 20.11
N GLY A 86 15.82 -10.97 18.82
CA GLY A 86 14.83 -11.71 18.04
C GLY A 86 14.52 -11.06 16.69
N THR A 87 13.51 -11.58 16.00
CA THR A 87 13.05 -11.02 14.74
C THR A 87 11.87 -10.10 14.97
N LEU A 88 12.04 -8.81 14.70
CA LEU A 88 10.93 -7.86 14.58
C LEU A 88 10.39 -7.91 13.16
N THR A 89 9.13 -8.29 12.99
CA THR A 89 8.43 -8.27 11.71
C THR A 89 7.24 -7.31 11.76
N VAL A 90 7.29 -6.26 10.94
CA VAL A 90 6.21 -5.26 10.81
C VAL A 90 5.61 -5.32 9.41
N GLU A 91 4.28 -5.44 9.33
CA GLU A 91 3.51 -5.38 8.09
C GLU A 91 2.81 -4.03 7.96
N GLY A 92 3.27 -3.20 7.03
CA GLY A 92 2.61 -1.97 6.65
C GLY A 92 1.56 -2.20 5.58
N GLN A 93 0.42 -1.52 5.71
CA GLN A 93 -0.70 -1.59 4.78
C GLN A 93 -1.21 -0.19 4.42
N SER A 94 -1.49 0.02 3.13
CA SER A 94 -2.18 1.20 2.61
C SER A 94 -3.08 0.79 1.46
N GLY A 95 -4.38 1.00 1.59
CA GLY A 95 -5.36 0.56 0.59
C GLY A 95 -5.29 -0.96 0.34
N ARG A 96 -4.98 -1.34 -0.90
CA ARG A 96 -4.82 -2.75 -1.31
C ARG A 96 -3.39 -3.26 -1.21
N ALA A 97 -2.42 -2.38 -0.97
CA ALA A 97 -1.02 -2.77 -0.88
C ALA A 97 -0.64 -3.17 0.55
N ARG A 98 0.19 -4.21 0.66
CA ARG A 98 0.82 -4.67 1.90
C ARG A 98 2.31 -4.86 1.67
N ARG A 99 3.12 -4.44 2.63
CA ARG A 99 4.58 -4.59 2.63
C ARG A 99 5.04 -5.02 4.00
N ARG A 100 6.02 -5.91 4.02
CA ARG A 100 6.58 -6.48 5.24
C ARG A 100 8.05 -6.09 5.33
N VAL A 101 8.46 -5.65 6.51
CA VAL A 101 9.84 -5.39 6.87
C VAL A 101 10.16 -6.29 8.06
N SER A 102 11.27 -7.02 7.96
CA SER A 102 11.78 -7.86 9.04
C SER A 102 13.18 -7.40 9.38
N VAL A 103 13.45 -7.21 10.66
CA VAL A 103 14.73 -6.77 11.22
C VAL A 103 15.15 -7.77 12.28
N GLU A 104 16.40 -8.20 12.20
CA GLU A 104 17.02 -9.03 13.23
C GLU A 104 17.63 -8.11 14.29
N LEU A 105 17.25 -8.32 15.54
CA LEU A 105 17.69 -7.55 16.69
C LEU A 105 18.73 -8.38 17.45
N GLU A 106 19.91 -7.79 17.64
CA GLU A 106 21.06 -8.39 18.34
C GLU A 106 21.15 -7.91 19.79
#